data_AF-A0A418FPB5-F1
#
_entry.id   AF-A0A418FPB5-F1
#
_cell.length_a   1.000
_cell.length_b   1.000
_cell.length_c   1.000
_cell.angle_alpha   90.00
_cell.angle_beta   90.00
_cell.angle_gamma   90.00
#
_symmetry.space_group_name_H-M   'P 1'
#
loop_
_entity.id
_entity.type
_entity.pdbx_description
1 polymer ?
#
loop_
_entity_poly.entity_id
_entity_poly.type
_entity_poly.pdbx_seq_one_letter_code
_entity_poly.pdbx_strand_id
1 'polypeptide(L)'
;MRGGSVWVPPSIAMSKAHEDARDAYVGMMVPTVMMSPRRPVVYLDESFVHDHYSSHADSLYHPDDPMTKSKHKGRRYCFIAGILDDGSDVAHLLGLDNFVGGKKSGKIVKDYHAMFNHDYLVDWFGKLLDEVEELGWSSAV
;
A
#
# COMPACT_ATOMS: atom_id res chain seq x y z
N MET A 1 -36.73 3.19 -8.10
CA MET A 1 -35.46 3.73 -7.56
C MET A 1 -35.05 2.85 -6.38
N ARG A 2 -34.02 2.01 -6.52
CA ARG A 2 -33.52 1.16 -5.43
C ARG A 2 -32.38 1.91 -4.75
N GLY A 3 -32.57 2.24 -3.48
CA GLY A 3 -31.61 3.01 -2.68
C GLY A 3 -30.27 2.28 -2.63
N GLY A 4 -29.22 2.97 -3.08
CA GLY A 4 -27.86 2.54 -2.84
C GLY A 4 -27.61 2.62 -1.34
N SER A 5 -27.30 1.48 -0.71
CA SER A 5 -26.80 1.47 0.65
C SER A 5 -25.45 2.19 0.66
N VAL A 6 -25.43 3.42 1.17
CA VAL A 6 -24.19 4.07 1.61
C VAL A 6 -23.59 3.15 2.65
N TRP A 7 -22.40 2.61 2.36
CA TRP A 7 -21.63 1.92 3.38
C TRP A 7 -21.19 2.98 4.39
N VAL A 8 -21.86 3.04 5.53
CA VAL A 8 -21.40 3.79 6.68
C VAL A 8 -20.41 2.86 7.39
N PRO A 9 -19.12 3.21 7.49
CA PRO A 9 -18.21 2.45 8.31
C PRO A 9 -18.85 2.31 9.69
N PRO A 10 -18.85 1.12 10.32
CA PRO A 10 -19.10 1.05 11.75
C PRO A 10 -18.23 2.11 12.42
N SER A 11 -18.76 2.86 13.38
CA SER A 11 -17.90 3.66 14.24
C SER A 11 -16.95 2.68 14.93
N ILE A 12 -15.76 2.51 14.37
CA ILE A 12 -14.70 1.73 15.01
C ILE A 12 -14.25 2.63 16.14
N ALA A 13 -14.94 2.54 17.27
CA ALA A 13 -14.46 3.14 18.51
C ALA A 13 -13.11 2.47 18.78
N MET A 14 -12.03 3.24 18.64
CA MET A 14 -10.72 2.74 19.00
C MET A 14 -10.75 2.40 20.49
N SER A 15 -10.09 1.30 20.87
CA SER A 15 -9.93 1.01 22.28
C SER A 15 -9.07 2.10 22.91
N LYS A 16 -9.30 2.38 24.19
CA LYS A 16 -8.48 3.35 24.92
C LYS A 16 -6.98 3.02 24.83
N ALA A 17 -6.64 1.73 24.85
CA ALA A 17 -5.26 1.27 24.67
C ALA A 17 -4.67 1.64 23.30
N HIS A 18 -5.44 1.54 22.21
CA HIS A 18 -4.98 1.95 20.88
C HIS A 18 -4.86 3.47 20.75
N GLU A 19 -5.77 4.23 21.38
CA GLU A 19 -5.67 5.69 21.45
C GLU A 19 -4.39 6.12 22.18
N ASP A 20 -4.13 5.55 23.36
CA ASP A 20 -2.96 5.89 24.16
C ASP A 20 -1.65 5.51 23.43
N ALA A 21 -1.62 4.36 22.75
CA ALA A 21 -0.48 3.93 21.94
C ALA A 21 -0.23 4.86 20.75
N ARG A 22 -1.30 5.26 20.04
CA ARG A 22 -1.23 6.22 18.94
C ARG A 22 -0.70 7.56 19.43
N ASP A 23 -1.25 8.08 20.53
CA ASP A 23 -0.88 9.39 21.05
C ASP A 23 0.59 9.40 21.54
N ALA A 24 1.05 8.31 22.15
CA ALA A 24 2.46 8.11 22.50
C ALA A 24 3.38 8.08 21.27
N TYR A 25 2.99 7.34 20.22
CA TYR A 25 3.72 7.29 18.95
C TYR A 25 3.80 8.67 18.28
N VAL A 26 2.68 9.39 18.19
CA VAL A 26 2.63 10.74 17.59
C VAL A 26 3.50 11.72 18.37
N GLY A 27 3.42 11.70 19.71
CA GLY A 27 4.25 12.55 20.56
C GLY A 27 5.75 12.34 20.37
N MET A 28 6.18 11.13 20.01
CA MET A 28 7.57 10.79 19.73
C MET A 28 7.97 11.13 18.28
N MET A 29 7.13 10.76 17.32
CA MET A 29 7.46 10.86 15.89
C MET A 29 7.37 12.28 15.37
N VAL A 30 6.38 13.08 15.78
CA VAL A 30 6.22 14.45 15.28
C VAL A 30 7.47 15.30 15.51
N PRO A 31 8.06 15.37 16.72
CA PRO A 31 9.33 16.05 16.91
C PRO A 31 10.43 15.46 16.02
N THR A 32 10.55 14.13 15.96
CA THR A 32 11.60 13.44 15.19
C THR A 32 11.58 13.77 13.70
N VAL A 33 10.40 13.80 13.08
CA VAL A 33 10.26 14.10 11.63
C VAL A 33 10.26 15.60 11.33
N MET A 34 10.04 16.46 12.33
CA MET A 34 10.08 17.92 12.19
C MET A 34 11.42 18.53 12.65
N MET A 35 12.34 17.72 13.16
CA MET A 35 13.70 18.17 13.51
C MET A 35 14.45 18.69 12.28
N SER A 36 15.37 19.63 12.49
CA SER A 36 16.26 20.15 11.46
C SER A 36 17.71 19.78 11.80
N PRO A 37 18.47 19.16 10.88
CA PRO A 37 18.03 18.69 9.56
C PRO A 37 16.99 17.56 9.65
N ARG A 38 16.07 17.49 8.68
CA ARG A 38 15.01 16.48 8.65
C ARG A 38 15.66 15.11 8.58
N ARG A 39 15.25 14.20 9.46
CA ARG A 39 15.69 12.80 9.38
C ARG A 39 14.91 12.13 8.24
N PRO A 40 15.59 11.44 7.30
CA PRO A 40 14.90 10.71 6.27
C PRO A 40 14.05 9.59 6.87
N VAL A 41 12.83 9.42 6.36
CA VAL A 41 11.90 8.37 6.79
C VAL A 41 11.46 7.58 5.58
N VAL A 42 11.58 6.25 5.66
CA VAL A 42 11.01 5.34 4.66
C VAL A 42 9.69 4.79 5.19
N TYR A 43 8.60 5.14 4.54
CA TYR A 43 7.27 4.58 4.79
C TYR A 43 7.05 3.34 3.94
N LEU A 44 6.62 2.24 4.56
CA LEU A 44 6.48 0.94 3.91
C LEU A 44 5.04 0.47 4.06
N ASP A 45 4.46 -0.05 2.99
CA ASP A 45 3.17 -0.72 3.08
C ASP A 45 2.95 -1.70 1.91
N GLU A 46 1.99 -2.59 2.11
CA GLU A 46 1.43 -3.45 1.09
C GLU A 46 0.07 -2.90 0.64
N SER A 47 -0.17 -2.91 -0.67
CA SER A 47 -1.48 -2.54 -1.19
C SER A 47 -1.89 -3.39 -2.38
N PHE A 48 -3.12 -3.21 -2.84
CA PHE A 48 -3.63 -3.91 -4.01
C PHE A 48 -4.53 -3.03 -4.87
N VAL A 49 -4.35 -3.15 -6.18
CA VAL A 49 -5.23 -2.57 -7.20
C VAL A 49 -6.07 -3.68 -7.79
N HIS A 50 -7.39 -3.52 -7.73
CA HIS A 50 -8.31 -4.43 -8.42
C HIS A 50 -8.41 -4.02 -9.89
N ASP A 51 -8.17 -4.96 -10.80
CA ASP A 51 -8.18 -4.76 -12.27
C ASP A 51 -9.52 -4.19 -12.79
N HIS A 52 -10.59 -4.32 -12.01
CA HIS A 52 -11.92 -3.80 -12.31
C HIS A 52 -12.43 -2.86 -11.21
N TYR A 53 -11.53 -2.14 -10.53
CA TYR A 53 -11.93 -1.12 -9.58
C TYR A 53 -12.57 0.05 -10.36
N SER A 54 -13.89 0.16 -10.30
CA SER A 54 -14.61 1.36 -10.75
C SER A 54 -14.92 2.21 -9.51
N SER A 55 -14.09 3.20 -9.20
CA SER A 55 -14.53 4.25 -8.29
C SER A 55 -15.74 4.95 -8.92
N HIS A 56 -16.74 5.29 -8.11
CA HIS A 56 -17.91 6.10 -8.53
C HIS A 56 -18.78 5.56 -9.67
N ALA A 57 -18.65 4.27 -10.03
CA ALA A 57 -19.29 3.68 -11.21
C ALA A 57 -18.89 4.34 -12.54
N ASP A 58 -17.74 5.03 -12.55
CA ASP A 58 -17.12 5.49 -13.78
C ASP A 58 -16.75 4.26 -14.62
N SER A 59 -17.31 4.19 -15.81
CA SER A 59 -16.98 3.14 -16.76
C SER A 59 -15.55 3.38 -17.26
N LEU A 60 -14.66 2.43 -17.04
CA LEU A 60 -13.36 2.38 -17.74
C LEU A 60 -13.54 2.19 -19.26
N TYR A 61 -14.72 1.73 -19.68
CA TYR A 61 -15.07 1.46 -21.07
C TYR A 61 -15.71 2.68 -21.73
N HIS A 62 -15.43 2.86 -23.02
CA HIS A 62 -16.06 3.87 -23.86
C HIS A 62 -17.57 3.57 -23.99
N PRO A 63 -18.45 4.59 -24.13
CA PRO A 63 -19.90 4.36 -24.25
C PRO A 63 -20.31 3.44 -25.42
N ASP A 64 -19.49 3.39 -26.46
CA ASP A 64 -19.70 2.53 -27.64
C ASP A 64 -19.12 1.12 -27.50
N ASP A 65 -18.39 0.85 -26.41
CA ASP A 65 -17.87 -0.49 -26.16
C ASP A 65 -19.04 -1.45 -25.86
N PRO A 66 -19.00 -2.68 -26.40
CA PRO A 66 -20.03 -3.66 -26.11
C PRO A 66 -20.08 -3.94 -24.60
N MET A 67 -21.29 -3.86 -24.02
CA MET A 67 -21.52 -4.03 -22.59
C MET A 67 -21.02 -5.42 -22.14
N THR A 68 -19.84 -5.45 -21.54
CA THR A 68 -19.27 -6.69 -21.01
C THR A 68 -19.88 -7.00 -19.65
N LYS A 69 -20.15 -8.29 -19.37
CA LYS A 69 -20.65 -8.71 -18.05
C LYS A 69 -19.72 -8.20 -16.95
N SER A 70 -20.28 -7.65 -15.89
CA SER A 70 -19.55 -7.21 -14.71
C SER A 70 -18.74 -8.36 -14.11
N LYS A 71 -17.41 -8.25 -14.20
CA LYS A 71 -16.47 -9.24 -13.65
C LYS A 71 -16.30 -9.00 -12.16
N HIS A 72 -17.19 -9.54 -11.35
CA HIS A 72 -17.24 -9.33 -9.90
C HIS A 72 -16.12 -10.03 -9.10
N LYS A 73 -15.21 -10.76 -9.76
CA LYS A 73 -13.98 -11.32 -9.18
C LYS A 73 -12.87 -11.26 -10.24
N GLY A 74 -12.22 -10.11 -10.32
CA GLY A 74 -11.16 -9.83 -11.28
C GLY A 74 -9.77 -10.22 -10.76
N ARG A 75 -8.77 -10.05 -11.62
CA ARG A 75 -7.36 -10.09 -11.25
C ARG A 75 -7.06 -8.98 -10.24
N ARG A 76 -6.18 -9.27 -9.27
CA ARG A 76 -5.66 -8.26 -8.34
C ARG A 76 -4.17 -8.09 -8.60
N TYR A 77 -3.72 -6.86 -8.69
CA TYR A 77 -2.31 -6.52 -8.61
C TYR A 77 -2.03 -6.17 -7.16
N CYS A 78 -1.20 -6.97 -6.50
CA CYS A 78 -0.73 -6.69 -5.15
C CYS A 78 0.71 -6.18 -5.25
N PHE A 79 1.09 -5.25 -4.41
CA PHE A 79 2.44 -4.71 -4.43
C PHE A 79 2.88 -4.30 -3.03
N ILE A 80 4.19 -4.29 -2.85
CA ILE A 80 4.85 -3.73 -1.68
C ILE A 80 5.83 -2.67 -2.17
N ALA A 81 5.93 -1.56 -1.46
CA ALA A 81 6.88 -0.51 -1.79
C ALA A 81 7.24 0.31 -0.54
N GLY A 82 8.40 0.94 -0.61
CA GLY A 82 8.82 2.01 0.28
C GLY A 82 8.71 3.38 -0.38
N ILE A 83 8.41 4.39 0.42
CA ILE A 83 8.46 5.80 0.02
C ILE A 83 9.40 6.52 0.98
N LEU A 84 10.50 7.04 0.44
CA LEU A 84 11.45 7.87 1.19
C LEU A 84 10.99 9.33 1.16
N ASP A 85 10.78 9.89 2.35
CA ASP A 85 10.69 11.33 2.63
C ASP A 85 12.01 11.77 3.26
N ASP A 86 12.85 12.47 2.49
CA ASP A 86 14.11 13.04 2.94
C ASP A 86 14.03 14.55 3.24
N GLY A 87 12.83 15.13 3.17
CA GLY A 87 12.58 16.55 3.33
C GLY A 87 12.81 17.40 2.08
N SER A 88 13.10 16.78 0.93
CA SER A 88 13.05 17.47 -0.35
C SER A 88 11.62 17.62 -0.88
N ASP A 89 11.44 18.37 -1.97
CA ASP A 89 10.14 18.54 -2.63
C ASP A 89 9.68 17.28 -3.40
N VAL A 90 10.51 16.23 -3.43
CA VAL A 90 10.24 14.97 -4.15
C VAL A 90 10.33 13.79 -3.19
N ALA A 91 9.46 12.80 -3.38
CA ALA A 91 9.55 11.52 -2.68
C ALA A 91 10.13 10.45 -3.61
N HIS A 92 10.95 9.56 -3.06
CA HIS A 92 11.53 8.45 -3.84
C HIS A 92 10.75 7.16 -3.57
N LEU A 93 10.30 6.50 -4.65
CA LEU A 93 9.72 5.16 -4.57
C LEU A 93 10.85 4.14 -4.57
N LEU A 94 10.85 3.24 -3.58
CA LEU A 94 11.91 2.26 -3.35
C LEU A 94 11.34 0.86 -3.20
N GLY A 95 12.12 -0.16 -3.54
CA GLY A 95 11.81 -1.56 -3.33
C GLY A 95 10.46 -1.97 -3.93
N LEU A 96 10.09 -1.45 -5.09
CA LEU A 96 8.80 -1.82 -5.69
C LEU A 96 8.83 -3.28 -6.14
N ASP A 97 8.00 -4.13 -5.54
CA ASP A 97 7.73 -5.48 -6.03
C ASP A 97 6.24 -5.72 -6.26
N ASN A 98 5.91 -6.39 -7.35
CA ASN A 98 4.56 -6.53 -7.87
C ASN A 98 4.18 -8.00 -8.09
N PHE A 99 2.98 -8.34 -7.62
CA PHE A 99 2.40 -9.67 -7.69
C PHE A 99 1.05 -9.64 -8.37
N VAL A 100 0.75 -10.70 -9.12
CA VAL A 100 -0.56 -10.87 -9.75
C VAL A 100 -1.30 -12.01 -9.05
N GLY A 101 -2.31 -11.66 -8.26
CA GLY A 101 -3.22 -12.60 -7.63
C GLY A 101 -4.44 -12.92 -8.51
N GLY A 102 -4.93 -14.17 -8.44
CA GLY A 102 -6.20 -14.60 -9.05
C GLY A 102 -6.06 -15.81 -9.99
N LYS A 103 -7.14 -16.58 -10.19
CA LYS A 103 -7.10 -17.82 -11.01
C LYS A 103 -6.82 -17.52 -12.48
N LYS A 104 -5.69 -18.02 -13.01
CA LYS A 104 -5.46 -18.13 -14.46
C LYS A 104 -5.71 -19.59 -14.86
N SER A 105 -6.67 -19.82 -15.75
CA SER A 105 -6.92 -21.12 -16.42
C SER A 105 -6.97 -22.35 -15.48
N GLY A 106 -7.71 -22.29 -14.37
CA GLY A 106 -7.90 -23.43 -13.46
C GLY A 106 -6.69 -23.81 -12.61
N LYS A 107 -5.52 -23.16 -12.80
CA LYS A 107 -4.38 -23.29 -11.89
C LYS A 107 -4.59 -22.36 -10.69
N ILE A 108 -4.40 -22.89 -9.49
CA ILE A 108 -4.35 -22.11 -8.27
C ILE A 108 -3.13 -21.18 -8.41
N VAL A 109 -3.40 -19.89 -8.60
CA VAL A 109 -2.36 -18.87 -8.42
C VAL A 109 -2.19 -18.71 -6.92
N LYS A 110 -0.94 -18.72 -6.45
CA LYS A 110 -0.57 -18.61 -5.03
C LYS A 110 -1.37 -17.46 -4.41
N ASP A 111 -1.96 -17.74 -3.25
CA ASP A 111 -2.64 -16.72 -2.47
C ASP A 111 -1.64 -15.62 -2.13
N TYR A 112 -1.94 -14.38 -2.49
CA TYR A 112 -1.03 -13.25 -2.26
C TYR A 112 -0.84 -13.02 -0.75
N HIS A 113 -1.84 -13.38 0.07
CA HIS A 113 -1.71 -13.35 1.53
C HIS A 113 -0.62 -14.29 2.06
N ALA A 114 -0.23 -15.31 1.30
CA ALA A 114 0.85 -16.22 1.67
C ALA A 114 2.21 -15.82 1.06
N MET A 115 2.22 -14.81 0.17
CA MET A 115 3.45 -14.34 -0.49
C MET A 115 4.25 -13.42 0.43
N PHE A 116 3.57 -12.55 1.17
CA PHE A 116 4.17 -11.67 2.17
C PHE A 116 4.38 -12.39 3.49
N ASN A 117 5.33 -13.32 3.51
CA ASN A 117 5.78 -13.98 4.73
C ASN A 117 7.09 -13.36 5.24
N HIS A 118 7.55 -13.82 6.40
CA HIS A 118 8.76 -13.31 7.03
C HIS A 118 10.00 -13.41 6.12
N ASP A 119 10.24 -14.57 5.51
CA ASP A 119 11.42 -14.80 4.67
C ASP A 119 11.40 -13.87 3.44
N TYR A 120 10.23 -13.74 2.80
CA TYR A 120 10.03 -12.79 1.71
C TYR A 120 10.30 -11.36 2.14
N LEU A 121 9.77 -10.93 3.30
CA LEU A 121 9.95 -9.58 3.81
C LEU A 121 11.42 -9.28 4.08
N VAL A 122 12.18 -10.23 4.65
CA VAL A 122 13.61 -10.07 4.92
C VAL A 122 14.40 -9.88 3.62
N ASP A 123 14.18 -10.75 2.63
CA ASP A 123 14.85 -10.66 1.33
C ASP A 123 14.50 -9.35 0.60
N TRP A 124 13.22 -8.94 0.65
CA TRP A 124 12.76 -7.69 0.08
C TRP A 124 13.34 -6.47 0.79
N PHE A 125 13.39 -6.49 2.12
CA PHE A 125 13.92 -5.40 2.93
C PHE A 125 15.42 -5.20 2.68
N GLY A 126 16.18 -6.27 2.40
CA GLY A 126 17.57 -6.16 1.95
C GLY A 126 17.71 -5.31 0.69
N LYS A 127 16.91 -5.59 -0.35
CA LYS A 127 16.90 -4.81 -1.59
C LYS A 127 16.51 -3.35 -1.36
N LEU A 128 15.52 -3.12 -0.50
CA LEU A 128 15.12 -1.78 -0.11
C LEU A 128 16.29 -1.00 0.52
N LEU A 129 17.04 -1.63 1.44
CA LEU A 129 18.20 -1.00 2.07
C LEU A 129 19.30 -0.70 1.06
N ASP A 130 19.54 -1.59 0.10
CA ASP A 130 20.51 -1.36 -0.99
C ASP A 130 20.11 -0.12 -1.81
N GLU A 131 18.82 0.03 -2.17
CA GLU A 131 18.32 1.22 -2.90
C GLU A 131 18.43 2.52 -2.08
N VAL A 132 18.19 2.45 -0.76
CA VAL A 132 18.41 3.59 0.15
C VAL A 132 19.89 3.97 0.18
N GLU A 133 20.79 2.98 0.18
CA GLU A 133 22.23 3.19 0.16
C GLU A 133 22.70 3.86 -1.14
N GLU A 134 22.18 3.39 -2.28
CA GLU A 134 22.46 3.97 -3.61
C GLU A 134 22.03 5.43 -3.72
N LEU A 135 20.99 5.84 -3.00
CA LEU A 135 20.56 7.25 -2.90
C LEU A 135 21.43 8.10 -1.97
N GLY A 136 22.46 7.53 -1.35
CA GLY A 136 23.41 8.25 -0.50
C GLY A 136 22.96 8.39 0.96
N TRP A 137 21.94 7.64 1.39
CA TRP A 137 21.47 7.62 2.78
C TRP A 137 22.10 6.48 3.60
N SER A 138 23.33 6.11 3.26
CA SER A 138 24.13 5.18 4.05
C SER A 138 24.59 5.89 5.33
N SER A 139 24.23 5.37 6.50
CA SER A 139 24.69 5.88 7.81
C SER A 139 24.02 7.17 8.33
N ALA A 140 22.69 7.31 8.21
CA ALA A 140 21.96 8.31 9.01
C ALA A 140 21.95 7.90 10.50
N VAL A 141 23.07 8.15 11.20
CA VAL A 141 23.21 8.04 12.67
C VAL A 141 22.40 9.13 13.35
#